data_AF-D8J9Z3-F1
#
_entry.id   AF-D8J9Z3-F1
#
_cell.length_a   1.000
_cell.length_b   1.000
_cell.length_c   1.000
_cell.angle_alpha   90.00
_cell.angle_beta   90.00
_cell.angle_gamma   90.00
#
_symmetry.space_group_name_H-M   'P 1'
#
loop_
_entity.id
_entity.type
_entity.pdbx_description
1 polymer ?
#
loop_
_entity_poly.entity_id
_entity_poly.type
_entity_poly.pdbx_seq_one_letter_code
_entity_poly.pdbx_strand_id
1 'polypeptide(L)' 'MYLSEEEVDTLDLQFQELNLEYRREHGEKLQKNADFYPAVLEAAFSEKTVREVLGIED' A
#
# COMPACT_ATOMS: atom_id res chain seq x y z
N MET A 1 -3.40 20.95 2.70
CA MET A 1 -4.65 20.35 2.19
C MET A 1 -4.69 18.95 2.75
N TYR A 2 -5.79 18.56 3.41
CA TYR A 2 -5.97 17.19 3.89
C TYR A 2 -6.74 16.40 2.83
N LEU A 3 -6.50 15.09 2.78
CA LEU A 3 -7.34 14.17 2.01
C LEU A 3 -8.78 14.24 2.55
N SER A 4 -9.76 14.09 1.68
CA SER A 4 -11.15 13.89 2.04
C SER A 4 -11.34 12.57 2.80
N GLU A 5 -12.43 12.46 3.55
CA GLU A 5 -12.75 11.22 4.28
C GLU A 5 -12.86 10.02 3.34
N GLU A 6 -13.44 10.20 2.16
CA GLU A 6 -13.57 9.16 1.13
C GLU A 6 -12.20 8.66 0.62
N GLU A 7 -11.25 9.57 0.41
CA GLU A 7 -9.88 9.22 0.01
C GLU A 7 -9.13 8.48 1.12
N VAL A 8 -9.34 8.88 2.38
CA VAL A 8 -8.76 8.20 3.56
C VAL A 8 -9.30 6.78 3.69
N ASP A 9 -10.62 6.60 3.56
CA ASP A 9 -11.27 5.29 3.64
C ASP A 9 -10.80 4.37 2.51
N THR A 10 -10.67 4.91 1.30
CA THR A 10 -10.14 4.17 0.15
C THR A 10 -8.71 3.66 0.40
N LEU A 11 -7.83 4.53 0.91
CA LEU A 11 -6.46 4.15 1.27
C LEU A 11 -6.42 3.14 2.41
N ASP A 12 -7.35 3.23 3.37
CA ASP A 12 -7.45 2.26 4.46
C ASP A 12 -7.81 0.87 3.96
N LEU A 13 -8.80 0.76 3.07
CA LEU A 13 -9.20 -0.51 2.46
C LEU A 13 -8.06 -1.13 1.65
N GLN A 14 -7.39 -0.35 0.81
CA GLN A 14 -6.24 -0.82 0.04
C GLN A 14 -5.10 -1.30 0.95
N PHE A 15 -4.82 -0.57 2.04
CA PHE A 15 -3.83 -1.00 3.01
C PHE A 15 -4.21 -2.34 3.67
N GLN A 16 -5.48 -2.52 4.04
CA GLN A 16 -5.92 -3.76 4.69
C GLN A 16 -5.73 -4.97 3.78
N GLU A 17 -6.06 -4.85 2.50
CA GLU A 17 -5.86 -5.87 1.47
C GLU A 17 -4.37 -6.21 1.31
N LEU A 18 -3.55 -5.20 1.01
CA LEU A 18 -2.11 -5.39 0.78
C LEU A 18 -1.37 -5.87 2.01
N ASN A 19 -1.76 -5.44 3.21
CA ASN A 19 -1.15 -5.93 4.44
C ASN A 19 -1.45 -7.42 4.68
N LEU A 20 -2.59 -7.94 4.23
CA LEU A 20 -2.87 -9.39 4.31
C LEU A 20 -1.99 -10.17 3.35
N GLU A 21 -1.83 -9.69 2.12
CA GLU A 21 -0.96 -10.29 1.10
C GLU A 21 0.52 -10.24 1.53
N TYR A 22 1.01 -9.05 1.91
CA TYR A 22 2.37 -8.84 2.38
C TYR A 22 2.74 -9.75 3.57
N ARG A 23 1.81 -9.94 4.51
CA ARG A 23 2.01 -10.88 5.64
C ARG A 23 2.14 -12.33 5.21
N ARG A 24 1.45 -12.75 4.16
CA ARG A 24 1.51 -14.13 3.66
C ARG A 24 2.85 -14.41 3.01
N GLU A 25 3.38 -13.44 2.27
CA GLU A 25 4.64 -13.58 1.53
C GLU A 25 5.87 -13.34 2.40
N HIS A 26 5.88 -12.24 3.14
CA HIS A 26 7.07 -11.77 3.87
C HIS A 26 7.07 -12.22 5.34
N GLY A 27 5.95 -12.75 5.84
CA GLY A 27 5.81 -13.20 7.23
C GLY A 27 5.73 -12.07 8.27
N GLU A 28 5.73 -10.82 7.84
CA GLU A 28 5.71 -9.64 8.69
C GLU A 28 4.58 -8.66 8.32
N LYS A 29 4.28 -7.72 9.23
CA LYS A 29 3.18 -6.76 9.03
C LYS A 29 3.68 -5.56 8.21
N LEU A 30 2.95 -5.23 7.15
CA LEU A 30 3.12 -3.98 6.39
C LEU A 30 2.86 -2.76 7.28
N GLN A 31 3.79 -1.80 7.31
CA GLN A 31 3.64 -0.57 8.08
C GLN A 31 3.08 0.55 7.20
N LYS A 32 1.95 1.16 7.64
CA LYS A 32 1.28 2.23 6.88
C LYS A 32 2.22 3.38 6.48
N ASN A 33 2.93 3.91 7.47
CA ASN A 33 3.72 5.13 7.29
C ASN A 33 5.11 4.88 6.70
N ALA A 34 5.70 3.71 6.97
CA ALA A 34 7.05 3.39 6.53
C ALA A 34 7.09 2.71 5.16
N ASP A 35 6.05 1.93 4.82
CA ASP A 35 6.05 1.08 3.63
C ASP A 35 4.91 1.46 2.67
N PHE A 36 3.66 1.45 3.14
CA PHE A 36 2.48 1.59 2.27
C PHE A 36 2.37 2.97 1.62
N TYR A 37 2.36 4.07 2.39
CA TYR A 37 2.23 5.40 1.77
C TYR A 37 3.41 5.73 0.84
N PRO A 38 4.68 5.42 1.17
CA PRO A 38 5.77 5.51 0.22
C PRO A 38 5.55 4.69 -1.05
N ALA A 39 5.07 3.44 -0.94
CA ALA A 39 4.79 2.60 -2.09
C ALA A 39 3.66 3.15 -2.98
N VAL A 40 2.60 3.71 -2.38
CA VAL A 40 1.51 4.40 -3.10
C VAL A 40 2.05 5.60 -3.88
N LEU A 41 2.92 6.40 -3.26
CA LEU A 41 3.54 7.55 -3.93
C LEU A 41 4.46 7.10 -5.06
N GLU A 42 5.31 6.09 -4.83
CA GLU A 42 6.21 5.57 -5.86
C GLU A 42 5.44 4.98 -7.05
N ALA A 43 4.38 4.21 -6.80
CA ALA A 43 3.49 3.71 -7.84
C ALA A 43 2.82 4.84 -8.64
N ALA A 44 2.41 5.93 -7.98
CA ALA A 44 1.82 7.08 -8.65
C ALA A 44 2.80 7.86 -9.55
N PHE A 45 4.11 7.80 -9.25
CA PHE A 45 5.17 8.45 -10.03
C PHE A 45 5.91 7.52 -10.98
N SER A 46 5.55 6.23 -11.02
CA SER A 46 6.18 5.22 -11.87
C SER A 46 5.14 4.47 -12.70
N GLU A 47 5.59 3.55 -13.56
CA GLU A 47 4.69 2.64 -14.31
C GLU A 47 4.40 1.35 -13.51
N LYS A 48 4.72 1.32 -12.22
CA LYS A 48 4.52 0.15 -11.35
C LYS A 48 3.23 0.26 -10.55
N THR A 49 2.67 -0.89 -10.22
CA THR A 49 1.61 -1.03 -9.22
C THR A 49 2.17 -0.99 -7.80
N VAL A 50 1.31 -0.71 -6.82
CA VAL A 50 1.68 -0.73 -5.39
C VAL A 50 2.18 -2.13 -4.97
N ARG A 51 1.59 -3.19 -5.53
CA ARG A 51 2.02 -4.58 -5.29
C ARG A 51 3.45 -4.82 -5.75
N GLU A 52 3.78 -4.40 -6.97
CA GLU A 52 5.14 -4.53 -7.51
C GLU A 52 6.17 -3.74 -6.69
N VAL A 53 5.81 -2.55 -6.19
CA VAL A 53 6.70 -1.76 -5.31
C VAL A 53 6.90 -2.45 -3.96
N LEU A 54 5.85 -3.05 -3.40
CA LEU A 54 5.91 -3.80 -2.16
C LEU A 54 6.51 -5.21 -2.32
N GLY A 55 6.81 -5.63 -3.55
CA GLY A 55 7.32 -6.96 -3.84
C GLY A 55 6.32 -8.06 -3.45
N ILE A 56 5.03 -7.81 -3.70
CA ILE A 56 3.95 -8.79 -3.53
C ILE A 56 3.71 -9.45 -4.90
N GLU A 57 3.64 -10.78 -4.95
CA GLU A 57 3.33 -11.54 -6.18
C GLU A 57 1.88 -11.25 -6.64
N ASP A 58 1.66 -11.17 -7.95
CA ASP A 58 0.33 -10.94 -8.57
C ASP A 58 -0.65 -12.12 -8.38
#